data_AF-D4M6G3-F1
#
_entry.id   AF-D4M6G3-F1
#
_cell.length_a   1.000
_cell.length_b   1.000
_cell.length_c   1.000
_cell.angle_alpha   90.00
_cell.angle_beta   90.00
_cell.angle_gamma   90.00
#
_symmetry.space_group_name_H-M   'P 1'
#
loop_
_entity.id
_entity.type
_entity.pdbx_description
1 polymer ?
#
loop_
_entity_poly.entity_id
_entity_poly.type
_entity_poly.pdbx_seq_one_letter_code
_entity_poly.pdbx_strand_id
1 'polypeptide(L)'
;MIGPASMFVTGMLIGGMELKKILTDKRTYFISFMRLITIPLIALLILKISGLKGWNKDGEQILLIVFMAVISPVASTVTQMCQVYDNDSRYASAINVLTTIGAIVTMPLMVFMYQIII
;
A
#
# COMPACT_ATOMS: atom_id res chain seq x y z
N MET A 1 -15.49 -2.34 13.36
CA MET A 1 -14.55 -1.37 12.75
C MET A 1 -13.13 -1.66 13.24
N ILE A 2 -12.45 -2.66 12.66
CA ILE A 2 -11.09 -3.03 13.11
C ILE A 2 -10.04 -2.06 12.55
N GLY A 3 -10.18 -1.62 11.28
CA GLY A 3 -9.18 -0.79 10.58
C GLY A 3 -8.75 0.49 11.33
N PRO A 4 -9.65 1.38 11.76
CA PRO A 4 -9.28 2.57 12.52
C PRO A 4 -8.56 2.24 13.83
N ALA A 5 -9.03 1.23 14.57
CA ALA A 5 -8.37 0.78 15.79
C ALA A 5 -6.95 0.25 15.52
N SER A 6 -6.75 -0.52 14.43
CA SER A 6 -5.43 -0.97 13.99
C SER A 6 -4.48 0.18 13.67
N MET A 7 -4.99 1.26 13.08
CA MET A 7 -4.20 2.46 12.78
C MET A 7 -3.84 3.23 14.05
N PHE A 8 -4.73 3.33 15.04
CA PHE A 8 -4.39 3.90 16.35
C PHE A 8 -3.27 3.11 17.05
N VAL A 9 -3.36 1.77 17.04
CA VAL A 9 -2.32 0.90 17.61
C VAL A 9 -0.98 1.09 16.88
N THR A 10 -1.01 1.18 15.55
CA THR A 10 0.18 1.50 14.74
C THR A 10 0.78 2.84 15.19
N GLY A 11 -0.04 3.87 15.40
CA GLY A 11 0.40 5.19 15.87
C GLY A 11 1.06 5.15 17.26
N MET A 12 0.50 4.38 18.20
CA MET A 12 1.09 4.20 19.53
C MET A 12 2.47 3.51 19.47
N LEU A 13 2.62 2.49 18.60
CA LEU A 13 3.91 1.81 18.41
C LEU A 13 4.98 2.75 17.85
N ILE A 14 4.61 3.60 16.89
CA ILE A 14 5.53 4.60 16.29
C ILE A 14 5.89 5.69 17.29
N GLY A 15 4.94 6.12 18.14
CA GLY A 15 5.19 7.13 19.18
C GLY A 15 6.25 6.70 20.20
N GLY A 16 6.43 5.39 20.40
CA GLY A 16 7.49 4.83 21.25
C GLY A 16 8.85 4.63 20.55
N MET A 17 8.99 5.02 19.28
CA MET A 17 10.19 4.81 18.48
C MET A 17 10.91 6.13 18.16
N GLU A 18 12.21 6.04 17.90
CA GLU A 18 12.95 7.17 17.33
C GLU A 18 12.59 7.35 15.85
N LEU A 19 11.78 8.39 15.56
CA LEU A 19 11.38 8.78 14.20
C LEU A 19 12.56 8.86 13.21
N LYS A 20 13.72 9.33 13.67
CA LYS A 20 14.93 9.40 12.84
C LYS A 20 15.42 8.02 12.39
N LYS A 21 15.33 6.99 13.25
CA LYS A 21 15.70 5.61 12.88
C LYS A 21 14.70 5.03 11.88
N ILE A 22 13.40 5.30 12.05
CA ILE A 22 12.35 4.89 11.11
C ILE A 22 12.60 5.47 9.71
N LEU A 23 12.88 6.77 9.65
CA LEU A 23 13.10 7.50 8.39
C LEU A 23 14.49 7.25 7.75
N THR A 24 15.38 6.51 8.42
CA THR A 24 16.73 6.20 7.89
C THR A 24 16.88 4.73 7.52
N ASP A 25 15.88 3.88 7.81
CA ASP A 25 15.96 2.45 7.49
C ASP A 25 15.79 2.19 5.99
N LYS A 26 16.92 1.94 5.31
CA LYS A 26 16.96 1.65 3.88
C LYS A 26 16.09 0.46 3.46
N ARG A 27 15.91 -0.55 4.32
CA ARG A 27 15.09 -1.73 4.00
C ARG A 27 13.61 -1.36 3.99
N THR A 28 13.15 -0.57 4.96
CA THR A 28 11.77 -0.07 5.03
C THR A 28 11.41 0.77 3.80
N TYR A 29 12.32 1.65 3.35
CA TYR A 29 12.14 2.41 2.11
C TYR A 29 12.10 1.53 0.87
N PHE A 30 12.98 0.52 0.78
CA PHE A 30 12.99 -0.39 -0.36
C PHE A 30 11.68 -1.18 -0.47
N ILE A 31 11.17 -1.73 0.63
CA ILE A 31 9.87 -2.45 0.65
C ILE A 31 8.73 -1.51 0.26
N SER A 32 8.75 -0.28 0.79
CA SER A 32 7.72 0.72 0.49
C SER A 32 7.71 1.12 -0.97
N PHE A 33 8.89 1.30 -1.58
CA PHE A 33 9.04 1.58 -3.00
C PHE A 33 8.55 0.42 -3.87
N MET A 34 8.95 -0.82 -3.55
CA MET A 34 8.46 -2.03 -4.23
C MET A 34 6.93 -2.11 -4.20
N ARG A 35 6.32 -1.84 -3.04
CA ARG A 35 4.87 -1.93 -2.86
C ARG A 35 4.10 -0.83 -3.57
N LEU A 36 4.57 0.42 -3.51
CA LEU A 36 3.84 1.57 -4.03
C LEU A 36 4.09 1.83 -5.52
N ILE A 37 5.22 1.37 -6.08
CA ILE A 37 5.61 1.66 -7.46
C ILE A 37 5.74 0.38 -8.28
N THR A 38 6.60 -0.55 -7.88
CA THR A 38 6.91 -1.72 -8.71
C THR A 38 5.71 -2.65 -8.88
N ILE A 39 5.04 -3.01 -7.79
CA ILE A 39 3.88 -3.91 -7.84
C ILE A 39 2.73 -3.31 -8.67
N PRO A 40 2.31 -2.05 -8.46
CA PRO A 40 1.18 -1.54 -9.23
C PRO A 40 1.54 -1.27 -10.70
N LEU A 41 2.79 -0.95 -11.04
CA LEU A 41 3.22 -0.87 -12.44
C LEU A 41 3.13 -2.23 -13.15
N ILE A 42 3.57 -3.32 -12.48
CA ILE A 42 3.44 -4.68 -13.01
C ILE A 42 1.96 -5.03 -13.18
N ALA A 43 1.13 -4.74 -12.18
CA ALA A 43 -0.31 -4.97 -12.26
C ALA A 43 -0.95 -4.19 -13.42
N LEU A 44 -0.56 -2.92 -13.63
CA LEU A 44 -1.05 -2.11 -14.74
C LEU A 44 -0.70 -2.71 -16.10
N LEU A 45 0.52 -3.23 -16.26
CA LEU A 45 0.93 -3.94 -17.48
C LEU A 45 0.10 -5.20 -17.71
N ILE A 46 -0.13 -5.99 -16.65
CA ILE A 46 -0.97 -7.19 -16.73
C ILE A 46 -2.40 -6.81 -17.14
N LEU A 47 -3.00 -5.80 -16.50
CA LEU A 47 -4.35 -5.33 -16.83
C LEU A 47 -4.43 -4.83 -18.27
N LYS A 48 -3.43 -4.08 -18.75
CA LYS A 48 -3.36 -3.61 -20.14
C LYS A 48 -3.32 -4.76 -21.14
N ILE A 49 -2.46 -5.76 -20.92
CA ILE A 49 -2.27 -6.90 -21.83
C ILE A 49 -3.46 -7.86 -21.79
N SER A 50 -4.18 -7.93 -20.65
CA SER A 50 -5.28 -8.86 -20.45
C SER A 50 -6.49 -8.64 -21.39
N GLY A 51 -6.67 -7.44 -21.95
CA GLY A 51 -7.81 -7.13 -22.83
C GLY A 51 -9.18 -7.19 -22.15
N LEU A 52 -9.22 -7.31 -20.82
CA LEU A 52 -10.45 -7.53 -20.03
C LEU A 52 -11.43 -6.34 -20.10
N LYS A 53 -10.97 -5.16 -20.53
CA LYS A 53 -11.80 -3.94 -20.65
C LYS A 53 -13.03 -4.17 -21.53
N GLY A 54 -12.89 -4.95 -22.61
CA GLY A 54 -13.96 -5.18 -23.59
C GLY A 54 -14.94 -6.30 -23.26
N TRP A 55 -14.72 -7.08 -22.19
CA TRP A 55 -15.51 -8.28 -21.90
C TRP A 55 -16.87 -7.96 -21.24
N ASN A 56 -17.00 -6.80 -20.60
CA ASN A 56 -18.21 -6.38 -19.91
C ASN A 56 -18.44 -4.89 -20.12
N LYS A 57 -19.71 -4.44 -20.12
CA LYS A 57 -20.10 -3.03 -20.20
C LYS A 57 -19.47 -2.18 -19.07
N ASP A 58 -19.26 -2.79 -17.90
CA ASP A 58 -18.63 -2.16 -16.74
C ASP A 58 -17.15 -2.58 -16.56
N GLY A 59 -16.55 -3.21 -17.57
CA GLY A 59 -15.19 -3.78 -17.48
C GLY A 59 -14.15 -2.75 -17.03
N GLU A 60 -14.25 -1.52 -17.53
CA GLU A 60 -13.36 -0.42 -17.14
C GLU A 60 -13.45 -0.05 -15.65
N GLN A 61 -14.67 -0.02 -15.10
CA GLN A 61 -14.89 0.28 -13.68
C GLN A 61 -14.42 -0.87 -12.78
N ILE A 62 -14.68 -2.12 -13.18
CA ILE A 62 -14.22 -3.31 -12.45
C ILE A 62 -12.69 -3.32 -12.39
N LEU A 63 -12.02 -3.10 -13.52
CA LEU A 63 -10.56 -3.07 -13.58
C LEU A 63 -9.99 -1.90 -12.76
N LEU A 64 -10.65 -0.75 -12.73
CA LEU A 64 -10.26 0.38 -11.89
C LEU A 64 -10.37 0.03 -10.39
N ILE A 65 -11.45 -0.61 -9.95
CA ILE A 65 -11.62 -1.04 -8.55
C ILE A 65 -10.53 -2.03 -8.15
N VAL A 66 -10.24 -3.00 -9.02
CA VAL A 66 -9.16 -3.97 -8.79
C VAL A 66 -7.82 -3.25 -8.69
N PHE A 67 -7.56 -2.29 -9.59
CA PHE A 67 -6.33 -1.52 -9.56
C PHE A 67 -6.22 -0.64 -8.30
N MET A 68 -7.31 -0.03 -7.84
CA MET A 68 -7.37 0.73 -6.59
C MET A 68 -6.99 -0.14 -5.37
N ALA A 69 -7.40 -1.41 -5.35
CA ALA A 69 -7.00 -2.34 -4.30
C ALA A 69 -5.48 -2.64 -4.32
N VAL A 70 -4.87 -2.67 -5.51
CA VAL A 70 -3.43 -2.93 -5.66
C VAL A 70 -2.57 -1.74 -5.24
N ILE A 71 -2.96 -0.52 -5.59
CA ILE A 71 -2.23 0.72 -5.25
C ILE A 71 -2.38 1.15 -3.78
N SER A 72 -3.21 0.44 -3.02
CA SER A 72 -3.42 0.70 -1.60
C SER A 72 -2.13 0.47 -0.78
N PRO A 73 -1.91 1.24 0.29
CA PRO A 73 -0.75 1.07 1.17
C PRO A 73 -0.76 -0.29 1.88
N VAL A 74 0.30 -0.59 2.62
CA VAL A 74 0.41 -1.86 3.38
C VAL A 74 -0.72 -1.96 4.41
N ALA A 75 -1.25 -3.16 4.61
CA ALA A 75 -2.34 -3.39 5.53
C ALA A 75 -1.90 -3.21 7.00
N SER A 76 -2.62 -2.39 7.76
CA SER A 76 -2.38 -2.20 9.21
C SER A 76 -2.59 -3.46 10.04
N THR A 77 -3.36 -4.42 9.53
CA THR A 77 -3.53 -5.74 10.15
C THR A 77 -2.22 -6.49 10.26
N VAL A 78 -1.24 -6.25 9.37
CA VAL A 78 0.10 -6.87 9.47
C VAL A 78 0.77 -6.47 10.77
N THR A 79 0.74 -5.19 11.12
CA THR A 79 1.27 -4.68 12.40
C THR A 79 0.59 -5.33 13.59
N GLN A 80 -0.75 -5.50 13.53
CA GLN A 80 -1.50 -6.16 14.61
C GLN A 80 -1.12 -7.62 14.76
N MET A 81 -0.99 -8.35 13.66
CA MET A 81 -0.56 -9.75 13.70
C MET A 81 0.87 -9.85 14.25
N CYS A 82 1.78 -8.97 13.83
CA CYS A 82 3.12 -8.94 14.42
C CYS A 82 3.08 -8.69 15.93
N GLN A 83 2.17 -7.84 16.42
CA GLN A 83 2.03 -7.58 17.84
C GLN A 83 1.41 -8.76 18.62
N VAL A 84 0.40 -9.43 18.04
CA VAL A 84 -0.26 -10.59 18.68
C VAL A 84 0.66 -11.82 18.74
N TYR A 85 1.50 -12.00 17.72
CA TYR A 85 2.44 -13.13 17.63
C TYR A 85 3.87 -12.79 18.08
N ASP A 86 4.05 -11.73 18.85
CA ASP A 86 5.36 -11.30 19.42
C ASP A 86 6.50 -11.21 18.38
N ASN A 87 6.16 -10.77 17.17
CA ASN A 87 7.10 -10.46 16.09
C ASN A 87 7.45 -8.96 16.09
N ASP A 88 8.26 -8.51 15.13
CA ASP A 88 8.69 -7.12 15.01
C ASP A 88 7.55 -6.18 14.54
N SER A 89 6.67 -5.84 15.48
CA SER A 89 5.56 -4.90 15.30
C SER A 89 6.02 -3.47 15.05
N ARG A 90 7.23 -3.11 15.49
CA ARG A 90 7.84 -1.78 15.27
C ARG A 90 8.31 -1.61 13.83
N TYR A 91 8.91 -2.65 13.27
CA TYR A 91 9.28 -2.68 11.86
C TYR A 91 8.04 -2.69 10.96
N ALA A 92 7.05 -3.53 11.27
CA ALA A 92 5.79 -3.57 10.52
C ALA A 92 5.03 -2.23 10.57
N SER A 93 4.98 -1.58 11.74
CA SER A 93 4.35 -0.26 11.88
C SER A 93 5.08 0.82 11.09
N ALA A 94 6.42 0.79 11.06
CA ALA A 94 7.24 1.72 10.28
C ALA A 94 6.92 1.61 8.78
N ILE A 95 6.83 0.40 8.24
CA ILE A 95 6.45 0.17 6.84
C ILE A 95 5.03 0.67 6.58
N ASN A 96 4.08 0.37 7.47
CA ASN A 96 2.68 0.81 7.32
C ASN A 96 2.57 2.35 7.26
N VAL A 97 3.23 3.07 8.18
CA VAL A 97 3.22 4.54 8.18
C VAL A 97 3.92 5.11 6.95
N LEU A 98 5.09 4.59 6.60
CA LEU A 98 5.84 5.08 5.44
C LEU A 98 5.05 4.89 4.14
N THR A 99 4.42 3.72 3.96
CA THR A 99 3.58 3.46 2.79
C THR A 99 2.28 4.26 2.82
N THR A 100 1.69 4.51 3.97
CA THR A 100 0.49 5.36 4.11
C THR A 100 0.79 6.81 3.72
N ILE A 101 1.89 7.38 4.19
CA ILE A 101 2.33 8.73 3.80
C ILE A 101 2.66 8.77 2.31
N GLY A 102 3.40 7.76 1.81
CA GLY A 102 3.72 7.65 0.38
C GLY A 102 2.49 7.47 -0.51
N ALA A 103 1.44 6.80 -0.02
CA ALA A 103 0.17 6.60 -0.74
C ALA A 103 -0.57 7.91 -1.02
N ILE A 104 -0.41 8.95 -0.19
CA ILE A 104 -1.02 10.27 -0.42
C ILE A 104 -0.66 10.82 -1.80
N VAL A 105 0.58 10.58 -2.25
CA VAL A 105 1.07 11.05 -3.56
C VAL A 105 1.00 9.95 -4.62
N THR A 106 1.37 8.72 -4.27
CA THR A 106 1.47 7.62 -5.24
C THR A 106 0.10 7.10 -5.71
N MET A 107 -0.92 7.12 -4.84
CA MET A 107 -2.25 6.63 -5.20
C MET A 107 -2.93 7.49 -6.28
N PRO A 108 -2.98 8.85 -6.16
CA PRO A 108 -3.49 9.70 -7.24
C PRO A 108 -2.70 9.55 -8.55
N LEU A 109 -1.36 9.48 -8.46
CA LEU A 109 -0.50 9.33 -9.63
C LEU A 109 -0.77 8.02 -10.37
N MET A 110 -0.92 6.91 -9.65
CA MET A 110 -1.20 5.62 -10.25
C MET A 110 -2.58 5.58 -10.91
N VAL A 111 -3.61 6.15 -10.29
CA VAL A 111 -4.94 6.27 -10.90
C VAL A 111 -4.89 7.09 -12.18
N PHE A 112 -4.15 8.20 -12.17
CA PHE A 112 -3.94 9.01 -13.38
C PHE A 112 -3.23 8.22 -14.49
N MET A 113 -2.20 7.43 -14.15
CA MET A 113 -1.54 6.55 -15.10
C MET A 113 -2.49 5.49 -15.67
N TYR A 114 -3.36 4.91 -14.83
CA TYR A 114 -4.37 3.95 -15.27
C TYR A 114 -5.30 4.54 -16.34
N GLN A 115 -5.82 5.75 -16.09
CA GLN A 115 -6.74 6.45 -17.02
C GLN A 115 -6.10 6.80 -18.36
N ILE A 116 -4.78 7.01 -18.41
CA ILE A 116 -4.06 7.30 -19.66
C ILE A 116 -3.78 6.01 -20.45
N ILE A 117 -3.54 4.90 -19.75
CA ILE A 117 -2.98 3.68 -20.36
C ILE A 117 -4.08 2.68 -20.78
N ILE A 118 -5.19 2.62 -20.05
CA ILE A 118 -6.29 1.65 -20.23
C ILE A 118 -7.55 2.39 -20.65
#